data_AF-A0A9P6IXD9-F1
#
_entry.id   AF-A0A9P6IXD9-F1
#
_cell.length_a   1.000
_cell.length_b   1.000
_cell.length_c   1.000
_cell.angle_alpha   90.00
_cell.angle_beta   90.00
_cell.angle_gamma   90.00
#
_symmetry.space_group_name_H-M   'P 1'
#
loop_
_entity.id
_entity.type
_entity.pdbx_description
1 polymer ?
#
loop_
_entity_poly.entity_id
_entity_poly.type
_entity_poly.pdbx_seq_one_letter_code
_entity_poly.pdbx_strand_id
1 'polypeptide(L)'
;MFYIPALILAFLITLCYKYRSHAPGAHPRPDLKEPKGAIPLLGHLLVLASYPGAKLYDFFEKQNKELGPVWSISLPFFGRLIQGDEPKIIEHVLKTNFPNYIKGEMLTSLLEDIIGKGFFLADGVEWRVLRKLIVQIFNIKAFREFTSDVFVIQGKKVIDYLGKAADEGFIVDIHGLMHLYTLDTFSV
;
A
#
# COMPACT_ATOMS: atom_id res chain seq x y z
N MET A 1 -37.60 -31.06 -12.97
CA MET A 1 -36.52 -30.95 -11.97
C MET A 1 -35.10 -31.14 -12.55
N PHE A 2 -34.93 -31.79 -13.72
CA PHE A 2 -33.61 -32.06 -14.32
C PHE A 2 -32.93 -30.90 -15.08
N TYR A 3 -33.63 -29.79 -15.35
CA TYR A 3 -33.07 -28.65 -16.09
C TYR A 3 -32.29 -27.67 -15.22
N ILE A 4 -32.51 -27.68 -13.90
CA ILE A 4 -31.88 -26.76 -12.96
C ILE A 4 -30.34 -26.95 -12.92
N PRO A 5 -29.81 -28.19 -12.83
CA PRO A 5 -28.36 -28.41 -12.85
C PRO A 5 -27.71 -27.98 -14.17
N ALA A 6 -28.38 -28.23 -15.31
CA ALA A 6 -27.89 -27.86 -16.63
C ALA A 6 -27.81 -26.34 -16.82
N LEU A 7 -28.82 -25.61 -16.33
CA LEU A 7 -28.84 -24.14 -16.36
C LEU A 7 -27.76 -23.54 -15.44
N ILE A 8 -27.55 -24.11 -14.24
CA ILE A 8 -26.47 -23.70 -13.33
C ILE A 8 -25.10 -23.92 -14.00
N LEU A 9 -24.89 -25.09 -14.61
CA LEU A 9 -23.63 -25.40 -15.28
C LEU A 9 -23.37 -24.46 -16.47
N ALA A 10 -24.37 -24.22 -17.31
CA ALA A 10 -24.26 -23.28 -18.43
C ALA A 10 -23.98 -21.84 -17.95
N PHE A 11 -24.60 -21.42 -16.84
CA PHE A 11 -24.35 -20.14 -16.21
C PHE A 11 -22.91 -20.03 -15.68
N LEU A 12 -22.41 -21.06 -14.97
CA LEU A 12 -21.03 -21.11 -14.48
C LEU A 12 -20.01 -21.09 -15.64
N ILE A 13 -20.26 -21.84 -16.71
CA ILE A 13 -19.40 -21.83 -17.91
C ILE A 13 -19.37 -20.43 -18.53
N THR A 14 -20.53 -19.78 -18.64
CA THR A 14 -20.64 -18.42 -19.19
C THR A 14 -19.87 -17.42 -18.32
N LEU A 15 -19.96 -17.54 -17.00
CA LEU A 15 -19.18 -16.73 -16.06
C LEU A 15 -17.68 -16.97 -16.20
N CYS A 16 -17.23 -18.23 -16.26
CA CYS A 16 -15.83 -18.58 -16.46
C CYS A 16 -15.29 -18.09 -17.81
N TYR A 17 -16.11 -18.12 -18.86
CA TYR A 17 -15.74 -17.59 -20.18
C TYR A 17 -15.64 -16.05 -20.15
N LYS A 18 -16.63 -15.38 -19.58
CA LYS A 18 -16.67 -13.91 -19.47
C LYS A 18 -15.52 -13.36 -18.63
N TYR A 19 -15.22 -14.00 -17.51
CA TYR A 19 -14.19 -13.58 -16.55
C TYR A 19 -12.89 -14.36 -16.70
N ARG A 20 -12.62 -14.91 -17.89
CA ARG A 20 -11.46 -15.79 -18.14
C ARG A 20 -10.13 -15.12 -17.82
N SER A 21 -9.99 -13.83 -18.11
CA SER A 21 -8.75 -13.07 -17.94
C SER A 21 -8.79 -12.06 -16.80
N HIS A 22 -9.95 -11.82 -16.19
CA HIS A 22 -10.06 -10.82 -15.13
C HIS A 22 -11.17 -11.12 -14.12
N ALA A 23 -11.02 -10.58 -12.91
CA ALA A 23 -12.01 -10.71 -11.86
C ALA A 23 -13.31 -9.92 -12.18
N PRO A 24 -14.45 -10.30 -11.59
CA PRO A 24 -15.67 -9.49 -11.59
C PRO A 24 -15.42 -8.10 -11.01
N GLY A 25 -16.05 -7.08 -11.60
CA GLY A 25 -15.82 -5.68 -11.24
C GLY A 25 -14.63 -5.01 -11.93
N ALA A 26 -13.77 -5.77 -12.62
CA ALA A 26 -12.66 -5.23 -13.40
C ALA A 26 -13.05 -5.05 -14.89
N HIS A 27 -12.89 -3.85 -15.45
CA HIS A 27 -13.16 -3.58 -16.88
C HIS A 27 -11.97 -3.96 -17.77
N PRO A 28 -12.11 -4.81 -18.80
CA PRO A 28 -11.00 -5.22 -19.66
C PRO A 28 -10.14 -4.05 -20.16
N ARG A 29 -8.82 -4.19 -20.07
CA ARG A 29 -7.84 -3.20 -20.55
C ARG A 29 -6.84 -3.85 -21.49
N PRO A 30 -7.22 -4.08 -22.77
CA PRO A 30 -6.34 -4.74 -23.73
C PRO A 30 -5.10 -3.90 -24.08
N ASP A 31 -5.11 -2.61 -23.74
CA ASP A 31 -4.00 -1.68 -23.88
C ASP A 31 -2.89 -1.87 -22.84
N LEU A 32 -3.18 -2.56 -21.74
CA LEU A 32 -2.21 -2.82 -20.66
C LEU A 32 -1.74 -4.27 -20.69
N LYS A 33 -0.46 -4.45 -20.40
CA LYS A 33 0.11 -5.79 -20.17
C LYS A 33 -0.35 -6.31 -18.81
N GLU A 34 -0.52 -7.62 -18.69
CA GLU A 34 -0.95 -8.29 -17.47
C GLU A 34 0.00 -9.48 -17.17
N PRO A 35 0.30 -9.75 -15.89
CA PRO A 35 1.04 -10.96 -15.50
C PRO A 35 0.35 -12.24 -15.96
N LYS A 36 1.14 -13.28 -16.22
CA LYS A 36 0.57 -14.61 -16.51
C LYS A 36 -0.01 -15.22 -15.23
N GLY A 37 -1.03 -16.07 -15.39
CA GLY A 37 -1.62 -16.82 -14.28
C GLY A 37 -2.94 -16.26 -13.74
N ALA A 38 -3.61 -15.38 -14.49
CA ALA A 38 -4.99 -14.99 -14.18
C ALA A 38 -5.91 -16.23 -14.22
N ILE A 39 -6.70 -16.40 -13.16
CA ILE A 39 -7.68 -17.49 -13.02
C ILE A 39 -9.08 -16.93 -13.20
N PRO A 40 -10.01 -17.65 -13.86
CA PRO A 40 -11.38 -17.18 -14.00
C PRO A 40 -12.01 -16.81 -12.66
N LEU A 41 -12.72 -15.68 -12.64
CA LEU A 41 -13.35 -15.09 -11.45
C LEU A 41 -12.39 -14.53 -10.38
N LEU A 42 -11.24 -15.16 -10.17
CA LEU A 42 -10.25 -14.77 -9.17
C LEU A 42 -9.20 -13.78 -9.69
N GLY A 43 -9.11 -13.60 -11.01
CA GLY A 43 -8.10 -12.76 -11.61
C GLY A 43 -6.69 -13.17 -11.15
N HIS A 44 -5.93 -12.21 -10.67
CA HIS A 44 -4.54 -12.38 -10.24
C HIS A 44 -4.41 -12.61 -8.73
N LEU A 45 -5.52 -12.86 -8.01
CA LEU A 45 -5.51 -12.99 -6.54
C LEU A 45 -4.57 -14.10 -6.06
N LEU A 46 -4.62 -15.27 -6.69
CA LEU A 46 -3.78 -16.41 -6.28
C LEU A 46 -2.32 -16.22 -6.66
N VAL A 47 -2.04 -15.52 -7.77
CA VAL A 47 -0.68 -15.11 -8.14
C VAL A 47 -0.13 -14.22 -7.04
N LEU A 48 -0.88 -13.20 -6.62
CA LEU A 48 -0.48 -12.29 -5.56
C LEU A 48 -0.32 -13.01 -4.21
N ALA A 49 -1.27 -13.87 -3.84
CA ALA A 49 -1.26 -14.63 -2.59
C ALA A 49 -0.11 -15.65 -2.52
N SER A 50 0.46 -16.06 -3.66
CA SER A 50 1.63 -16.95 -3.70
C SER A 50 2.93 -16.27 -3.25
N TYR A 51 2.97 -14.93 -3.19
CA TYR A 51 4.10 -14.18 -2.67
C TYR A 51 3.87 -13.86 -1.19
N PRO A 52 4.80 -14.22 -0.29
CA PRO A 52 4.76 -13.77 1.10
C PRO A 52 4.67 -12.23 1.13
N GLY A 53 3.91 -11.67 2.09
CA GLY A 53 3.73 -10.21 2.18
C GLY A 53 5.05 -9.42 2.20
N ALA A 54 6.08 -9.97 2.86
CA ALA A 54 7.43 -9.40 2.91
C ALA A 54 8.16 -9.36 1.54
N LYS A 55 7.67 -10.09 0.53
CA LYS A 55 8.22 -10.20 -0.82
C LYS A 55 7.30 -9.62 -1.90
N LEU A 56 6.33 -8.81 -1.49
CA LEU A 56 5.46 -8.12 -2.45
C LEU A 56 6.25 -7.18 -3.37
N TYR A 57 7.32 -6.56 -2.86
CA TYR A 57 8.22 -5.76 -3.68
C TYR A 57 8.92 -6.60 -4.77
N ASP A 58 9.42 -7.79 -4.43
CA ASP A 58 10.03 -8.71 -5.40
C ASP A 58 9.06 -9.08 -6.52
N PHE A 59 7.76 -9.23 -6.19
CA PHE A 59 6.71 -9.43 -7.17
C PHE A 59 6.63 -8.25 -8.15
N PHE A 60 6.49 -7.02 -7.63
CA PHE A 60 6.42 -5.81 -8.47
C PHE A 60 7.67 -5.64 -9.34
N GLU A 61 8.86 -5.85 -8.78
CA GLU A 61 10.13 -5.74 -9.51
C GLU A 61 10.21 -6.77 -10.65
N LYS A 62 9.83 -8.02 -10.38
CA LYS A 62 9.79 -9.07 -11.41
C LYS A 62 8.81 -8.71 -12.53
N GLN A 63 7.61 -8.25 -12.21
CA GLN A 63 6.63 -7.87 -13.22
C GLN A 63 7.10 -6.65 -14.02
N ASN A 64 7.71 -5.64 -13.37
CA ASN A 64 8.28 -4.48 -14.06
C ASN A 64 9.37 -4.90 -15.07
N LYS A 65 10.22 -5.86 -14.71
CA LYS A 65 11.26 -6.39 -15.62
C LYS A 65 10.68 -7.14 -16.82
N GLU A 66 9.62 -7.92 -16.62
CA GLU A 66 9.02 -8.76 -17.67
C GLU A 66 8.04 -7.99 -18.58
N LEU A 67 7.23 -7.11 -18.01
CA LEU A 67 6.13 -6.44 -18.69
C LEU A 67 6.48 -4.99 -19.06
N GLY A 68 7.47 -4.39 -18.37
CA GLY A 68 7.82 -2.98 -18.49
C GLY A 68 7.19 -2.14 -17.36
N PRO A 69 7.31 -0.81 -17.43
CA PRO A 69 6.99 0.08 -16.32
C PRO A 69 5.49 0.27 -16.07
N VAL A 70 4.63 -0.18 -16.99
CA VAL A 70 3.17 -0.03 -16.90
C VAL A 70 2.49 -1.36 -17.20
N TRP A 71 1.74 -1.86 -16.23
CA TRP A 71 0.97 -3.11 -16.34
C TRP A 71 -0.19 -3.08 -15.34
N SER A 72 -1.09 -4.05 -15.44
CA SER A 72 -2.23 -4.14 -14.53
C SER A 72 -2.49 -5.54 -14.04
N ILE A 73 -3.14 -5.63 -12.89
CA ILE A 73 -3.71 -6.86 -12.35
C ILE A 73 -5.17 -6.64 -12.03
N SER A 74 -5.96 -7.69 -12.13
CA SER A 74 -7.35 -7.70 -11.68
C SER A 74 -7.48 -8.50 -10.40
N LEU A 75 -8.14 -7.95 -9.39
CA LEU A 75 -8.42 -8.62 -8.13
C LEU A 75 -9.94 -8.61 -7.87
N PRO A 76 -10.50 -9.69 -7.30
CA PRO A 76 -11.89 -9.69 -6.84
C PRO A 76 -12.09 -8.57 -5.83
N PHE A 77 -13.25 -7.93 -5.86
CA PHE A 77 -13.64 -6.80 -4.99
C PHE A 77 -12.86 -5.50 -5.23
N PHE A 78 -11.55 -5.54 -5.52
CA PHE A 78 -10.71 -4.36 -5.80
C PHE A 78 -10.76 -3.89 -7.26
N GLY A 79 -11.29 -4.71 -8.18
CA GLY A 79 -11.34 -4.36 -9.60
C GLY A 79 -9.97 -4.45 -10.26
N ARG A 80 -9.61 -3.45 -11.08
CA ARG A 80 -8.31 -3.42 -11.78
C ARG A 80 -7.36 -2.45 -11.10
N LEU A 81 -6.20 -2.96 -10.70
CA LEU A 81 -5.09 -2.18 -10.18
C LEU A 81 -4.08 -1.98 -11.30
N ILE A 82 -3.67 -0.72 -11.51
CA ILE A 82 -2.70 -0.34 -12.52
C ILE A 82 -1.41 0.04 -11.79
N GLN A 83 -0.33 -0.66 -12.11
CA GLN A 83 1.02 -0.30 -11.71
C GLN A 83 1.59 0.65 -12.76
N GLY A 84 2.16 1.76 -12.32
CA GLY A 84 2.81 2.73 -13.19
C GLY A 84 4.09 3.28 -12.57
N ASP A 85 5.23 2.92 -13.15
CA ASP A 85 6.57 3.36 -12.74
C ASP A 85 7.20 4.34 -13.74
N GLU A 86 6.36 5.01 -14.54
CA GLU A 86 6.81 6.06 -15.46
C GLU A 86 6.65 7.44 -14.81
N PRO A 87 7.65 8.34 -14.91
CA PRO A 87 7.57 9.69 -14.34
C PRO A 87 6.33 10.49 -14.77
N LYS A 88 5.88 10.32 -16.02
CA LYS A 88 4.68 10.98 -16.54
C LYS A 88 3.40 10.52 -15.84
N ILE A 89 3.30 9.23 -15.53
CA ILE A 89 2.15 8.67 -14.80
C ILE A 89 2.19 9.14 -13.35
N ILE A 90 3.36 9.09 -12.71
CA ILE A 90 3.54 9.55 -11.34
C ILE A 90 3.19 11.04 -11.22
N GLU A 91 3.65 11.89 -12.16
CA GLU A 91 3.28 13.31 -12.19
C GLU A 91 1.77 13.49 -12.42
N HIS A 92 1.17 12.70 -13.32
CA HIS A 92 -0.26 12.78 -13.58
C HIS A 92 -1.08 12.49 -12.30
N VAL A 93 -0.73 11.42 -11.59
CA VAL A 93 -1.44 10.96 -10.39
C VAL A 93 -1.18 11.89 -9.21
N LEU A 94 0.07 12.27 -8.95
CA LEU A 94 0.45 12.98 -7.72
C LEU A 94 0.37 14.51 -7.82
N LYS A 95 0.28 15.07 -9.03
CA LYS A 95 0.31 16.52 -9.25
C LYS A 95 -0.78 17.00 -10.20
N THR A 96 -0.80 16.53 -11.44
CA THR A 96 -1.65 17.11 -12.50
C THR A 96 -3.13 16.84 -12.27
N ASN A 97 -3.47 15.64 -11.81
CA ASN A 97 -4.84 15.15 -11.69
C ASN A 97 -5.13 14.55 -10.30
N PHE A 98 -4.36 14.97 -9.29
CA PHE A 98 -4.45 14.48 -7.92
C PHE A 98 -5.87 14.39 -7.33
N PRO A 99 -6.77 15.38 -7.52
CA PRO A 99 -8.12 15.31 -6.96
C PRO A 99 -8.96 14.11 -7.42
N ASN A 100 -8.61 13.49 -8.56
CA ASN A 100 -9.31 12.33 -9.11
C ASN A 100 -8.75 10.98 -8.60
N TYR A 101 -7.62 10.99 -7.90
CA TYR A 101 -7.01 9.78 -7.34
C TYR A 101 -7.18 9.74 -5.82
N ILE A 102 -8.41 9.45 -5.40
CA ILE A 102 -8.77 9.30 -3.99
C ILE A 102 -8.37 7.93 -3.46
N LYS A 103 -8.14 7.82 -2.15
CA LYS A 103 -7.92 6.52 -1.48
C LYS A 103 -9.17 5.66 -1.52
N GLY A 104 -10.32 6.32 -1.43
CA GLY A 104 -11.63 5.70 -1.57
C GLY A 104 -12.10 4.97 -0.32
N GLU A 105 -13.38 4.59 -0.37
CA GLU A 105 -14.09 4.00 0.77
C GLU A 105 -13.50 2.65 1.19
N MET A 106 -13.07 1.84 0.23
CA MET A 106 -12.52 0.51 0.51
C MET A 106 -11.27 0.55 1.38
N LEU A 107 -10.31 1.44 1.07
CA LEU A 107 -9.11 1.59 1.89
C LEU A 107 -9.45 2.19 3.25
N THR A 108 -10.39 3.14 3.26
CA THR A 108 -10.86 3.78 4.49
C THR A 108 -11.49 2.75 5.42
N SER A 109 -12.44 1.94 4.94
CA SER A 109 -13.12 0.92 5.74
C SER A 109 -12.19 -0.17 6.26
N LEU A 110 -11.11 -0.47 5.54
CA LEU A 110 -10.12 -1.47 5.98
C LEU A 110 -9.26 -0.97 7.15
N LEU A 111 -9.00 0.34 7.22
CA LEU A 111 -8.01 0.91 8.12
C LEU A 111 -8.61 1.79 9.21
N GLU A 112 -9.84 2.28 9.05
CA GLU A 112 -10.49 3.21 9.98
C GLU A 112 -10.58 2.65 11.40
N ASP A 113 -10.89 1.36 11.57
CA ASP A 113 -10.96 0.72 12.89
C ASP A 113 -9.59 0.64 13.59
N ILE A 114 -8.49 0.69 12.83
CA ILE A 114 -7.12 0.54 13.35
C ILE A 114 -6.51 1.91 13.65
N ILE A 115 -6.61 2.85 12.72
CA ILE A 115 -5.91 4.15 12.79
C ILE A 115 -6.87 5.34 12.99
N GLY A 116 -8.17 5.08 13.09
CA GLY A 116 -9.22 6.09 13.14
C GLY A 116 -9.42 6.79 11.81
N LYS A 117 -10.50 7.57 11.73
CA LYS A 117 -10.70 8.51 10.63
C LYS A 117 -9.78 9.72 10.82
N GLY A 118 -8.63 9.67 10.16
CA GLY A 118 -7.57 10.67 10.31
C GLY A 118 -6.98 11.12 8.97
N PHE A 119 -5.95 11.96 9.06
CA PHE A 119 -5.25 12.54 7.90
C PHE A 119 -4.81 11.50 6.86
N PHE A 120 -4.44 10.30 7.28
CA PHE A 120 -4.01 9.22 6.40
C PHE A 120 -5.15 8.64 5.53
N LEU A 121 -6.39 8.69 6.00
CA LEU A 121 -7.56 8.16 5.28
C LEU A 121 -8.41 9.26 4.64
N ALA A 122 -8.25 10.52 5.06
CA ALA A 122 -8.99 11.64 4.49
C ALA A 122 -8.71 11.86 2.99
N ASP A 123 -9.74 12.24 2.24
CA ASP A 123 -9.66 12.61 0.82
C ASP A 123 -10.24 14.02 0.58
N GLY A 124 -9.96 14.60 -0.59
CA GLY A 124 -10.57 15.85 -1.04
C GLY A 124 -10.41 17.04 -0.09
N VAL A 125 -11.54 17.68 0.27
CA VAL A 125 -11.56 18.88 1.11
C VAL A 125 -11.08 18.58 2.54
N GLU A 126 -11.50 17.46 3.11
CA GLU A 126 -11.11 17.03 4.45
C GLU A 126 -9.59 16.87 4.55
N TRP A 127 -8.98 16.19 3.57
CA TRP A 127 -7.53 16.06 3.48
C TRP A 127 -6.83 17.42 3.39
N ARG A 128 -7.36 18.36 2.60
CA ARG A 128 -6.76 19.71 2.47
C ARG A 128 -6.78 20.48 3.79
N VAL A 129 -7.88 20.37 4.56
CA VAL A 129 -8.00 21.02 5.86
C VAL A 129 -7.02 20.39 6.85
N LEU A 130 -7.02 19.06 6.98
CA LEU A 130 -6.11 18.34 7.87
C LEU A 130 -4.65 18.59 7.50
N ARG A 131 -4.31 18.60 6.21
CA ARG A 131 -2.96 18.93 5.73
C ARG A 131 -2.51 20.32 6.18
N LYS A 132 -3.37 21.34 6.08
CA LYS A 132 -3.03 22.70 6.50
C LYS A 132 -2.70 22.77 7.99
N LEU A 133 -3.44 22.04 8.82
CA LEU A 133 -3.19 21.96 10.26
C LEU A 133 -1.89 21.21 10.57
N ILE A 134 -1.72 20.02 9.96
CA ILE A 134 -0.57 19.15 10.21
C ILE A 134 0.75 19.79 9.77
N VAL A 135 0.78 20.45 8.61
CA VAL A 135 2.00 21.12 8.11
C VAL A 135 2.50 22.18 9.10
N GLN A 136 1.62 22.80 9.90
CA GLN A 136 2.04 23.74 10.93
C GLN A 136 2.76 23.05 12.09
N ILE A 137 2.42 21.81 12.42
CA ILE A 137 3.09 21.06 13.49
C ILE A 137 4.47 20.55 13.02
N PHE A 138 4.59 20.21 11.73
CA PHE A 138 5.83 19.73 11.12
C PHE A 138 6.74 20.84 10.56
N ASN A 139 6.51 22.10 10.94
CA ASN A 139 7.39 23.18 10.50
C ASN A 139 8.68 23.25 11.35
N ILE A 140 9.75 23.79 10.80
CA ILE A 140 11.09 23.84 11.43
C ILE A 140 11.06 24.53 12.80
N LYS A 141 10.27 25.60 12.96
CA LYS A 141 10.14 26.30 14.23
C LYS A 141 9.48 25.40 15.27
N ALA A 142 8.35 24.78 14.93
CA ALA A 142 7.64 23.87 15.83
C ALA A 142 8.51 22.67 16.22
N PHE A 143 9.22 22.08 15.26
CA PHE A 143 10.16 20.98 15.53
C PHE A 143 11.25 21.40 16.53
N ARG A 144 11.88 22.56 16.32
CA ARG A 144 12.93 23.06 17.23
C ARG A 144 12.40 23.35 18.63
N GLU A 145 11.19 23.89 18.72
CA GLU A 145 10.58 24.34 19.97
C GLU A 145 10.03 23.19 20.82
N PHE A 146 9.48 22.16 20.19
CA PHE A 146 8.73 21.11 20.91
C PHE A 146 9.30 19.70 20.79
N THR A 147 10.13 19.42 19.78
CA THR A 147 10.50 18.03 19.42
C THR A 147 12.01 17.78 19.50
N SER A 148 12.83 18.78 19.18
CA SER A 148 14.29 18.63 19.05
C SER A 148 14.96 18.08 20.31
N ASP A 149 14.58 18.58 21.48
CA ASP A 149 15.19 18.16 22.75
C ASP A 149 14.88 16.69 23.08
N VAL A 150 13.67 16.23 22.79
CA VAL A 150 13.28 14.82 22.96
C VAL A 150 14.17 13.92 22.11
N PHE A 151 14.37 14.25 20.83
CA PHE A 151 15.23 13.49 19.93
C PHE A 151 16.68 13.42 20.45
N VAL A 152 17.23 14.54 20.94
CA VAL A 152 18.58 14.57 21.51
C VAL A 152 18.68 13.72 22.78
N ILE A 153 17.69 13.82 23.69
CA ILE A 153 17.67 13.07 24.95
C ILE A 153 17.59 11.57 24.68
N GLN A 154 16.64 11.13 23.85
CA GLN A 154 16.50 9.71 23.54
C GLN A 154 17.70 9.21 22.72
N GLY A 155 18.24 10.04 21.82
CA GLY A 155 19.41 9.69 21.02
C GLY A 155 20.65 9.45 21.88
N LYS A 156 20.85 10.24 22.93
CA LYS A 156 21.93 10.00 23.91
C LYS A 156 21.79 8.64 24.60
N LYS A 157 20.58 8.24 25.00
CA LYS A 157 20.35 6.92 25.61
C LYS A 157 20.72 5.78 24.67
N VAL A 158 20.36 5.91 23.39
CA VAL A 158 20.71 4.93 22.34
C VAL A 158 22.23 4.85 22.18
N ILE A 159 22.92 6.00 22.13
CA ILE A 159 24.39 6.05 22.03
C ILE A 159 25.04 5.41 23.25
N ASP A 160 24.59 5.72 24.46
CA ASP A 160 25.13 5.17 25.70
C ASP A 160 24.94 3.64 25.76
N TYR A 161 23.77 3.16 25.33
CA TYR A 161 23.50 1.72 25.22
C TYR A 161 24.43 1.03 24.22
N LEU A 162 24.60 1.62 23.03
CA LEU A 162 25.50 1.09 22.01
C LEU A 162 26.96 1.10 22.46
N GLY A 163 27.38 2.12 23.24
CA GLY A 163 28.72 2.19 23.83
C GLY A 163 28.99 1.00 24.77
N LYS A 164 28.07 0.73 25.70
CA LYS A 164 28.18 -0.43 26.60
C LYS A 164 28.19 -1.76 25.84
N ALA A 165 27.30 -1.89 24.85
CA ALA A 165 27.27 -3.09 24.03
C ALA A 165 28.57 -3.30 23.25
N ALA A 166 29.21 -2.23 22.78
CA ALA A 166 30.50 -2.31 22.11
C ALA A 166 31.64 -2.73 23.06
N ASP A 167 31.68 -2.14 24.26
CA ASP A 167 32.69 -2.47 25.29
C ASP A 167 32.57 -3.92 25.77
N GLU A 168 31.34 -4.44 25.89
CA GLU A 168 31.05 -5.80 26.35
C GLU A 168 31.00 -6.84 25.21
N GLY A 169 31.10 -6.39 23.95
CA GLY A 169 31.09 -7.26 22.76
C GLY A 169 29.73 -7.89 22.44
N PHE A 170 28.63 -7.23 22.81
CA PHE A 170 27.27 -7.72 22.56
C PHE A 170 26.80 -7.45 21.13
N ILE A 171 26.07 -8.42 20.57
CA ILE A 171 25.35 -8.26 19.32
C ILE A 171 24.06 -7.50 19.60
N VAL A 172 23.85 -6.39 18.89
CA VAL A 172 22.67 -5.54 19.02
C VAL A 172 21.76 -5.70 17.80
N ASP A 173 20.47 -5.95 18.04
CA ASP A 173 19.44 -5.81 17.02
C ASP A 173 19.12 -4.32 16.79
N ILE A 174 19.69 -3.75 15.73
CA ILE A 174 19.46 -2.35 15.36
C ILE A 174 18.00 -2.10 14.96
N HIS A 175 17.29 -3.09 14.41
CA HIS A 175 15.89 -2.89 14.03
C HIS A 175 15.02 -2.68 15.28
N GLY A 176 15.13 -3.55 16.28
CA GLY A 176 14.44 -3.40 17.56
C GLY A 176 14.83 -2.11 18.28
N LEU A 177 16.12 -1.76 18.31
CA LEU A 177 16.60 -0.54 18.95
C LEU A 177 16.06 0.73 18.29
N MET A 178 16.10 0.82 16.95
CA MET A 178 15.59 1.98 16.23
C MET A 178 14.07 2.07 16.29
N HIS A 179 13.37 0.94 16.38
CA HIS A 179 11.94 0.91 16.64
C HIS A 179 11.61 1.53 18.01
N LEU A 180 12.31 1.13 19.07
CA LEU A 180 12.14 1.70 20.41
C LEU A 180 12.48 3.19 20.44
N TYR A 181 13.60 3.59 19.81
CA TYR A 181 13.97 5.01 19.69
C TYR A 181 12.89 5.83 18.97
N THR A 182 12.31 5.29 17.90
CA THR A 182 11.20 5.95 17.19
C THR A 182 9.98 6.10 18.09
N LEU A 183 9.60 5.05 18.84
CA LEU A 183 8.49 5.15 19.78
C LEU A 183 8.77 6.18 20.88
N ASP A 184 9.95 6.14 21.51
CA ASP A 184 10.34 7.05 22.60
C ASP A 184 10.43 8.52 22.15
N THR A 185 10.66 8.77 20.86
CA THR A 185 10.74 10.14 20.30
C THR A 185 9.40 10.71 19.86
N PHE A 186 8.44 9.85 19.51
CA PHE A 186 7.10 10.27 19.04
C PHE A 186 5.98 10.05 20.06
N SER A 187 6.25 9.45 21.23
CA SER A 187 5.24 9.15 22.27
C SER A 187 5.08 10.21 23.36
N VAL A 188 5.70 11.39 23.21
CA VAL A 188 5.62 12.51 24.17
C VAL A 188 4.38 13.37 23.92
#